data_AF-A0AAN6G8B2-F1
#
_entry.id   AF-A0AAN6G8B2-F1
#
_cell.length_a   1.000
_cell.length_b   1.000
_cell.length_c   1.000
_cell.angle_alpha   90.00
_cell.angle_beta   90.00
_cell.angle_gamma   90.00
#
_symmetry.space_group_name_H-M   'P 1'
#
loop_
_entity.id
_entity.type
_entity.pdbx_description
1 polymer ?
#
loop_
_entity_poly.entity_id
_entity_poly.type
_entity_poly.pdbx_seq_one_letter_code
_entity_poly.pdbx_strand_id
1 'polypeptide(L)'
;MLLTGVIERVEDQDSVREILRGKRVDRRDSLPFRLRQFVGTLIEHRSLDRQTEERLFYGRAELNMLLLTLDERARRTPLDYIATLQLRLQLLFFFYTGVRPSSLAQYKTGSDFFRVKDVRVLQLSRFSYAIELKVRNIKKFNTALSMGMNQTWILRPITKSQSAFIDIGAVAVPFLIARGVLFDGKTGIQDISQLLASTSASLSCEGEDAYFLADEKGLGGLTGDKTQRYGDIANNIGSLCQEAGLPKAGGYTFRNDVGNFFYAAYGLEKLVWPLPMEWKLTSPYGARF
;
A
#
# COMPACT_ATOMS: atom_id res chain seq x y z
N MET A 1 -22.73 -12.03 8.04
CA MET A 1 -23.86 -12.90 8.38
C MET A 1 -24.23 -12.89 9.88
N LEU A 2 -23.41 -12.37 10.80
CA LEU A 2 -23.69 -12.44 12.25
C LEU A 2 -24.44 -11.22 12.85
N LEU A 3 -24.40 -10.04 12.24
CA LEU A 3 -25.01 -8.82 12.80
C LEU A 3 -26.46 -8.60 12.36
N THR A 4 -26.81 -8.93 11.12
CA THR A 4 -28.17 -8.73 10.58
C THR A 4 -29.22 -9.62 11.25
N GLY A 5 -28.90 -10.91 11.46
CA GLY A 5 -29.83 -11.84 12.11
C GLY A 5 -30.02 -11.59 13.62
N VAL A 6 -29.12 -10.83 14.26
CA VAL A 6 -29.28 -10.40 15.66
C VAL A 6 -30.14 -9.13 15.73
N ILE A 7 -29.98 -8.18 14.80
CA ILE A 7 -30.76 -6.93 14.75
C ILE A 7 -32.24 -7.21 14.44
N GLU A 8 -32.55 -8.18 13.57
CA GLU A 8 -33.94 -8.53 13.23
C GLU A 8 -34.76 -9.10 14.40
N ARG A 9 -34.10 -9.53 15.48
CA ARG A 9 -34.73 -10.18 16.64
C ARG A 9 -34.86 -9.26 17.87
N VAL A 10 -34.49 -7.98 17.76
CA VAL A 10 -34.61 -7.01 18.86
C VAL A 10 -35.79 -6.08 18.56
N GLU A 11 -36.66 -5.85 19.55
CA GLU A 11 -37.89 -5.04 19.39
C GLU A 11 -37.61 -3.57 19.02
N ASP A 12 -36.47 -3.01 19.43
CA ASP A 12 -36.06 -1.63 19.12
C ASP A 12 -34.82 -1.61 18.20
N GLN A 13 -35.05 -1.97 16.94
CA GLN A 13 -34.00 -2.11 15.92
C GLN A 13 -33.29 -0.78 15.61
N ASP A 14 -34.01 0.34 15.70
CA ASP A 14 -33.49 1.66 15.35
C ASP A 14 -32.52 2.17 16.43
N SER A 15 -32.85 2.02 17.72
CA SER A 15 -31.89 2.33 18.80
C SER A 15 -30.61 1.49 18.72
N VAL A 16 -30.72 0.19 18.42
CA VAL A 16 -29.56 -0.69 18.26
C VAL A 16 -28.70 -0.27 17.08
N ARG A 17 -29.32 0.11 15.95
CA ARG A 17 -28.61 0.66 14.79
C ARG A 17 -27.89 1.96 15.12
N GLU A 18 -28.49 2.87 15.89
CA GLU A 18 -27.85 4.13 16.26
C GLU A 18 -26.68 3.95 17.23
N ILE A 19 -26.77 3.00 18.17
CA ILE A 19 -25.67 2.67 19.09
C ILE A 19 -24.51 1.97 18.34
N LEU A 20 -24.82 1.06 17.41
CA LEU A 20 -23.80 0.43 16.55
C LEU A 20 -23.14 1.44 15.60
N ARG A 21 -23.87 2.48 15.19
CA ARG A 21 -23.37 3.61 14.40
C ARG A 21 -22.63 4.67 15.24
N GLY A 22 -22.57 4.52 16.56
CA GLY A 22 -21.85 5.44 17.45
C GLY A 22 -22.51 6.81 17.64
N LYS A 23 -23.78 6.99 17.26
CA LYS A 23 -24.50 8.27 17.36
C LYS A 23 -25.07 8.56 18.75
N ARG A 24 -25.13 7.55 19.64
CA ARG A 24 -25.64 7.66 21.01
C ARG A 24 -24.57 7.25 22.01
N VAL A 25 -24.42 8.00 23.10
CA VAL A 25 -23.44 7.73 24.17
C VAL A 25 -23.72 6.36 24.79
N ASP A 26 -22.70 5.51 24.78
CA ASP A 26 -22.78 4.15 25.29
C ASP A 26 -22.87 4.16 26.83
N ARG A 27 -24.07 3.94 27.37
CA ARG A 27 -24.24 3.79 28.82
C ARG A 27 -23.65 2.45 29.25
N ARG A 28 -22.92 2.42 30.38
CA ARG A 28 -22.33 1.18 30.94
C ARG A 28 -23.35 0.08 31.24
N ASP A 29 -24.63 0.43 31.27
CA ASP A 29 -25.72 -0.50 31.57
C ASP A 29 -26.41 -1.00 30.29
N SER A 30 -26.04 -0.47 29.12
CA SER A 30 -26.67 -0.76 27.84
C SER A 30 -26.41 -2.21 27.42
N LEU A 31 -27.39 -2.83 26.75
CA LEU A 31 -27.22 -4.17 26.17
C LEU A 31 -26.01 -4.23 25.22
N PRO A 32 -25.77 -3.23 24.34
CA PRO A 32 -24.55 -3.19 23.52
C PRO A 32 -23.24 -3.16 24.32
N PHE A 33 -23.18 -2.41 25.42
CA PHE A 33 -22.02 -2.39 26.32
C PHE A 33 -21.80 -3.76 26.98
N ARG A 34 -22.86 -4.36 27.53
CA ARG A 34 -22.80 -5.69 28.15
C ARG A 34 -22.40 -6.78 27.16
N LEU A 35 -22.89 -6.71 25.91
CA LEU A 35 -22.48 -7.63 24.85
C LEU A 35 -21.02 -7.43 24.44
N ARG A 36 -20.52 -6.19 24.35
CA ARG A 36 -19.09 -5.92 24.13
C ARG A 36 -18.23 -6.47 25.25
N GLN A 37 -18.63 -6.26 26.49
CA GLN A 37 -17.92 -6.79 27.66
C GLN A 37 -17.93 -8.32 27.67
N PHE A 38 -19.08 -8.95 27.42
CA PHE A 38 -19.18 -10.40 27.31
C PHE A 38 -18.29 -10.97 26.20
N VAL A 39 -18.29 -10.34 25.02
CA VAL A 39 -17.40 -10.74 23.91
C VAL A 39 -15.93 -10.56 24.29
N GLY A 40 -15.55 -9.45 24.93
CA GLY A 40 -14.18 -9.22 25.42
C GLY A 40 -13.75 -10.30 26.42
N THR A 41 -14.57 -10.57 27.43
CA THR A 41 -14.36 -11.64 28.41
C THR A 41 -14.28 -13.02 27.75
N LEU A 42 -15.11 -13.30 26.73
CA LEU A 42 -15.10 -14.57 26.02
C LEU A 42 -13.85 -14.73 25.14
N ILE A 43 -13.33 -13.64 24.58
CA ILE A 43 -12.06 -13.61 23.84
C ILE A 43 -10.90 -13.93 24.78
N GLU A 44 -10.83 -13.26 25.93
CA GLU A 44 -9.79 -13.48 26.94
C GLU A 44 -9.84 -14.91 27.50
N HIS A 45 -11.00 -15.38 27.96
CA HIS A 45 -11.16 -16.70 28.57
C HIS A 45 -10.90 -17.87 27.61
N ARG A 46 -11.13 -17.67 26.31
CA ARG A 46 -10.94 -18.71 25.29
C ARG A 46 -9.61 -18.54 24.55
N SER A 47 -8.76 -17.61 24.97
CA SER A 47 -7.54 -17.25 24.25
C SER A 47 -7.79 -17.02 22.76
N LEU A 48 -8.96 -16.46 22.42
CA LEU A 48 -9.33 -16.13 21.03
C LEU A 48 -8.71 -14.80 20.59
N ASP A 49 -7.94 -14.16 21.47
CA ASP A 49 -7.03 -13.10 21.08
C ASP A 49 -6.12 -13.66 20.00
N ARG A 50 -6.31 -13.14 18.78
CA ARG A 50 -5.33 -13.29 17.71
C ARG A 50 -4.08 -12.54 18.18
N GLN A 51 -3.21 -13.19 18.94
CA GLN A 51 -1.95 -12.72 19.50
C GLN A 51 -1.83 -11.19 19.49
N THR A 52 -2.22 -10.58 20.61
CA THR A 52 -2.02 -9.17 20.94
C THR A 52 -0.54 -8.89 21.23
N GLU A 53 0.37 -9.29 20.34
CA GLU A 53 1.65 -8.61 20.28
C GLU A 53 1.35 -7.15 19.96
N GLU A 54 1.91 -6.22 20.75
CA GLU A 54 1.83 -4.79 20.45
C GLU A 54 2.22 -4.60 18.99
N ARG A 55 1.25 -4.19 18.17
CA ARG A 55 1.49 -4.09 16.74
C ARG A 55 2.42 -2.93 16.51
N LEU A 56 3.64 -3.25 16.10
CA LEU A 56 4.61 -2.26 15.68
C LEU A 56 3.99 -1.32 14.63
N PHE A 57 4.25 -0.04 14.82
CA PHE A 57 3.76 1.03 13.98
C PHE A 57 4.96 1.85 13.53
N TYR A 58 5.13 1.97 12.22
CA TYR A 58 6.19 2.79 11.62
C TYR A 58 5.55 3.96 10.89
N GLY A 59 5.95 5.17 11.28
CA GLY A 59 5.58 6.41 10.64
C GLY A 59 6.74 6.96 9.82
N ARG A 60 6.75 8.28 9.68
CA ARG A 60 7.73 8.98 8.85
C ARG A 60 9.17 8.90 9.39
N ALA A 61 9.35 8.92 10.70
CA ALA A 61 10.68 8.86 11.30
C ALA A 61 11.36 7.52 11.01
N GLU A 62 10.62 6.43 11.18
CA GLU A 62 11.09 5.07 10.90
C GLU A 62 11.32 4.87 9.41
N LEU A 63 10.41 5.35 8.56
CA LEU A 63 10.64 5.35 7.11
C LEU A 63 11.96 6.04 6.75
N ASN A 64 12.22 7.24 7.30
CA ASN A 64 13.46 7.96 7.01
C ASN A 64 14.70 7.17 7.41
N MET A 65 14.69 6.52 8.58
CA MET A 65 15.80 5.67 9.03
C MET A 65 16.03 4.51 8.05
N LEU A 66 14.98 3.81 7.65
CA LEU A 66 15.08 2.71 6.68
C LEU A 66 15.61 3.19 5.32
N LEU A 67 15.17 4.37 4.84
CA LEU A 67 15.64 4.94 3.58
C LEU A 67 17.13 5.33 3.63
N LEU A 68 17.59 5.90 4.75
CA LEU A 68 19.01 6.19 4.96
C LEU A 68 19.85 4.92 4.98
N THR A 69 19.38 3.87 5.67
CA THR A 69 20.04 2.56 5.68
C THR A 69 20.10 1.94 4.28
N LEU A 70 19.06 2.10 3.45
CA LEU A 70 19.09 1.67 2.05
C LEU A 70 20.09 2.47 1.21
N ASP A 71 20.22 3.77 1.43
CA ASP A 71 21.23 4.59 0.73
C ASP A 71 22.65 4.13 1.10
N GLU A 72 22.89 3.79 2.36
CA GLU A 72 24.16 3.20 2.81
C GLU A 72 24.39 1.80 2.22
N ARG A 73 23.34 0.97 2.10
CA ARG A 73 23.42 -0.34 1.44
C ARG A 73 23.77 -0.19 -0.04
N ALA A 74 23.09 0.70 -0.76
CA ALA A 74 23.35 0.98 -2.18
C ALA A 74 24.80 1.39 -2.44
N ARG A 75 25.41 2.16 -1.53
CA ARG A 75 26.84 2.53 -1.62
C ARG A 75 27.79 1.35 -1.43
N ARG A 76 27.44 0.41 -0.55
CA ARG A 76 28.25 -0.77 -0.25
C ARG A 76 28.13 -1.87 -1.31
N THR A 77 26.94 -2.02 -1.92
CA THR A 77 26.67 -3.04 -2.94
C THR A 77 26.07 -2.41 -4.22
N PRO A 78 26.89 -1.69 -5.03
CA PRO A 78 26.39 -1.02 -6.23
C PRO A 78 25.78 -1.96 -7.28
N LEU A 79 26.23 -3.22 -7.34
CA LEU A 79 25.69 -4.23 -8.26
C LEU A 79 24.23 -4.61 -7.91
N ASP A 80 23.83 -4.42 -6.65
CA ASP A 80 22.48 -4.72 -6.14
C ASP A 80 21.59 -3.48 -6.12
N TYR A 81 22.00 -2.42 -6.83
CA TYR A 81 21.31 -1.12 -6.76
C TYR A 81 19.84 -1.21 -7.19
N ILE A 82 19.53 -2.02 -8.21
CA ILE A 82 18.15 -2.20 -8.68
C ILE A 82 17.29 -2.94 -7.65
N ALA A 83 17.83 -3.96 -6.96
CA ALA A 83 17.13 -4.62 -5.86
C ALA A 83 16.91 -3.65 -4.68
N THR A 84 17.89 -2.79 -4.41
CA THR A 84 17.79 -1.74 -3.38
C THR A 84 16.72 -0.70 -3.74
N LEU A 85 16.65 -0.26 -5.01
CA LEU A 85 15.58 0.61 -5.51
C LEU A 85 14.21 -0.07 -5.41
N GLN A 86 14.12 -1.36 -5.71
CA GLN A 86 12.88 -2.11 -5.56
C GLN A 86 12.40 -2.12 -4.11
N LEU A 87 13.29 -2.40 -3.15
CA LEU A 87 12.97 -2.40 -1.73
C LEU A 87 12.57 -0.99 -1.24
N ARG A 88 13.24 0.06 -1.74
CA ARG A 88 12.85 1.46 -1.51
C ARG A 88 11.43 1.74 -2.00
N LEU A 89 11.10 1.31 -3.22
CA LEU A 89 9.75 1.45 -3.77
C LEU A 89 8.72 0.72 -2.92
N GLN A 90 9.01 -0.49 -2.46
CA GLN A 90 8.11 -1.24 -1.60
C GLN A 90 7.78 -0.48 -0.32
N LEU A 91 8.78 0.08 0.36
CA LEU A 91 8.57 0.91 1.55
C LEU A 91 7.69 2.12 1.25
N LEU A 92 7.99 2.86 0.19
CA LEU A 92 7.20 4.03 -0.22
C LEU A 92 5.77 3.65 -0.60
N PHE A 93 5.58 2.55 -1.34
CA PHE A 93 4.26 2.01 -1.66
C PHE A 93 3.48 1.69 -0.38
N PHE A 94 4.07 0.97 0.57
CA PHE A 94 3.40 0.62 1.81
C PHE A 94 3.07 1.86 2.65
N PHE A 95 4.00 2.81 2.72
CA PHE A 95 3.82 4.07 3.44
C PHE A 95 2.72 4.94 2.84
N TYR A 96 2.66 5.10 1.52
CA TYR A 96 1.66 5.98 0.89
C TYR A 96 0.29 5.34 0.71
N THR A 97 0.24 4.03 0.45
CA THR A 97 -0.99 3.37 0.02
C THR A 97 -1.61 2.47 1.09
N GLY A 98 -0.81 1.98 2.05
CA GLY A 98 -1.24 0.98 3.02
C GLY A 98 -1.71 -0.33 2.39
N VAL A 99 -1.42 -0.55 1.10
CA VAL A 99 -1.79 -1.76 0.37
C VAL A 99 -1.08 -2.94 1.01
N ARG A 100 -1.79 -4.06 1.15
CA ARG A 100 -1.21 -5.27 1.73
C ARG A 100 -0.08 -5.76 0.82
N PRO A 101 1.05 -6.21 1.37
CA PRO A 101 2.11 -6.81 0.55
C PRO A 101 1.60 -7.97 -0.33
N SER A 102 0.61 -8.75 0.14
CA SER A 102 -0.04 -9.82 -0.63
C SER A 102 -0.96 -9.37 -1.78
N SER A 103 -1.21 -8.06 -1.91
CA SER A 103 -1.86 -7.46 -3.09
C SER A 103 -0.83 -7.00 -4.14
N LEU A 104 0.44 -6.85 -3.74
CA LEU A 104 1.53 -6.44 -4.62
C LEU A 104 2.33 -7.64 -5.14
N ALA A 105 2.55 -8.62 -4.28
CA ALA A 105 3.34 -9.81 -4.53
C ALA A 105 2.50 -11.09 -4.54
N GLN A 106 3.05 -12.15 -5.13
CA GLN A 106 2.40 -13.45 -5.13
C GLN A 106 2.34 -14.04 -3.72
N TYR A 107 1.14 -14.41 -3.26
CA TYR A 107 0.93 -15.02 -1.94
C TYR A 107 0.88 -16.55 -1.98
N LYS A 108 0.47 -17.12 -3.12
CA LYS A 108 0.52 -18.56 -3.42
C LYS A 108 0.70 -18.75 -4.91
N THR A 109 1.20 -19.90 -5.34
CA THR A 109 1.30 -20.24 -6.77
C THR A 109 -0.03 -20.02 -7.47
N GLY A 110 0.00 -19.30 -8.59
CA GLY A 110 -1.21 -18.95 -9.37
C GLY A 110 -2.05 -17.81 -8.80
N SER A 111 -1.67 -17.20 -7.67
CA SER A 111 -2.33 -15.95 -7.26
C SER A 111 -1.94 -14.80 -8.17
N ASP A 112 -2.90 -13.92 -8.41
CA ASP A 112 -2.67 -12.66 -9.12
C ASP A 112 -1.69 -11.75 -8.34
N PHE A 113 -1.00 -10.87 -9.05
CA PHE A 113 0.04 -9.98 -8.54
C PHE A 113 0.01 -8.64 -9.27
N PHE A 114 0.72 -7.65 -8.74
CA PHE A 114 0.79 -6.32 -9.33
C PHE A 114 1.75 -6.32 -10.52
N ARG A 115 1.27 -5.91 -11.69
CA ARG A 115 2.02 -5.98 -12.95
C ARG A 115 2.58 -4.62 -13.34
N VAL A 116 3.57 -4.65 -14.21
CA VAL A 116 4.16 -3.44 -14.80
C VAL A 116 3.10 -2.58 -15.52
N LYS A 117 2.22 -3.19 -16.32
CA LYS A 117 1.11 -2.49 -17.00
C LYS A 117 0.09 -1.81 -16.08
N ASP A 118 0.11 -2.11 -14.78
CA ASP A 118 -0.76 -1.46 -13.81
C ASP A 118 -0.16 -0.15 -13.27
N VAL A 119 1.01 0.25 -13.79
CA VAL A 119 1.70 1.51 -13.48
C VAL A 119 1.73 2.42 -14.70
N ARG A 120 1.62 3.73 -14.45
CA ARG A 120 1.79 4.77 -15.46
C ARG A 120 2.52 5.96 -14.85
N VAL A 121 3.40 6.58 -15.64
CA VAL A 121 4.13 7.78 -15.23
C VAL A 121 3.48 8.99 -15.88
N LEU A 122 3.05 9.96 -15.08
CA LEU A 122 2.47 11.21 -15.54
C LEU A 122 3.52 12.32 -15.39
N GLN A 123 3.93 12.92 -16.50
CA GLN A 123 4.91 14.00 -16.52
C GLN A 123 4.19 15.33 -16.27
N LEU A 124 4.38 15.89 -15.07
CA LEU A 124 3.79 17.18 -14.69
C LEU A 124 4.71 18.35 -15.09
N SER A 125 6.01 18.14 -14.99
CA SER A 125 7.04 19.04 -15.49
C SER A 125 8.31 18.23 -15.82
N ARG A 126 9.33 18.88 -16.39
CA ARG A 126 10.56 18.23 -16.83
C ARG A 126 11.26 17.36 -15.78
N PHE A 127 11.08 17.64 -14.48
CA PHE A 127 11.70 16.90 -13.38
C PHE A 127 10.67 16.47 -12.32
N SER A 128 9.40 16.44 -12.68
CA SER A 128 8.30 16.25 -11.74
C SER A 128 7.33 15.22 -12.29
N TYR A 129 7.31 14.05 -11.68
CA TYR A 129 6.55 12.89 -12.16
C TYR A 129 5.57 12.43 -11.09
N ALA A 130 4.30 12.29 -11.47
CA ALA A 130 3.33 11.56 -10.64
C ALA A 130 3.27 10.10 -11.09
N ILE A 131 3.07 9.21 -10.13
CA ILE A 131 2.96 7.77 -10.39
C ILE A 131 1.51 7.34 -10.19
N GLU A 132 0.88 6.91 -11.28
CA GLU A 132 -0.46 6.31 -11.25
C GLU A 132 -0.33 4.80 -11.07
N LEU A 133 -1.04 4.25 -10.07
CA LEU A 133 -1.04 2.84 -9.71
C LEU A 133 -2.46 2.30 -9.75
N LYS A 134 -2.68 1.18 -10.45
CA LYS A 134 -3.99 0.52 -10.53
C LYS A 134 -3.98 -0.85 -9.87
N VAL A 135 -4.33 -0.93 -8.59
CA VAL A 135 -4.40 -2.22 -7.87
C VAL A 135 -5.80 -2.80 -7.97
N ARG A 136 -5.90 -4.01 -8.54
CA ARG A 136 -7.17 -4.68 -8.83
C ARG A 136 -7.63 -5.66 -7.74
N ASN A 137 -6.73 -6.06 -6.85
CA ASN A 137 -6.97 -7.10 -5.84
C ASN A 137 -6.76 -6.61 -4.40
N ILE A 138 -7.52 -5.60 -4.01
CA ILE A 138 -7.50 -5.14 -2.62
C ILE A 138 -8.38 -6.06 -1.80
N LYS A 139 -7.76 -6.96 -1.03
CA LYS A 139 -8.49 -7.72 -0.02
C LYS A 139 -8.99 -6.75 1.05
N LYS A 140 -10.30 -6.47 1.11
CA LYS A 140 -10.92 -5.72 2.21
C LYS A 140 -11.15 -6.59 3.45
N PHE A 141 -11.31 -5.91 4.58
CA PHE A 141 -11.78 -6.46 5.84
C PHE A 141 -13.23 -6.98 5.66
N ASN A 142 -13.49 -8.20 6.12
CA ASN A 142 -14.79 -8.87 6.29
C ASN A 142 -15.85 -8.73 5.16
N THR A 143 -16.07 -9.84 4.44
CA THR A 143 -17.34 -10.44 3.95
C THR A 143 -18.50 -9.63 3.37
N ALA A 144 -18.52 -8.29 3.42
CA ALA A 144 -19.65 -7.47 2.95
C ALA A 144 -19.53 -7.03 1.48
N LEU A 145 -18.36 -7.20 0.85
CA LEU A 145 -18.12 -6.85 -0.54
C LEU A 145 -17.34 -8.00 -1.20
N SER A 146 -18.06 -8.97 -1.77
CA SER A 146 -17.51 -10.07 -2.56
C SER A 146 -16.95 -9.64 -3.93
N MET A 147 -17.10 -8.36 -4.28
CA MET A 147 -16.52 -7.78 -5.50
C MET A 147 -15.12 -7.23 -5.18
N GLY A 148 -14.10 -7.74 -5.88
CA GLY A 148 -12.75 -7.19 -5.84
C GLY A 148 -12.79 -5.70 -6.17
N MET A 149 -12.35 -4.86 -5.23
CA MET A 149 -12.29 -3.42 -5.47
C MET A 149 -11.02 -3.09 -6.25
N ASN A 150 -11.22 -2.46 -7.40
CA ASN A 150 -10.16 -1.76 -8.13
C ASN A 150 -9.98 -0.38 -7.50
N GLN A 151 -8.75 -0.01 -7.16
CA GLN A 151 -8.42 1.35 -6.74
C GLN A 151 -7.29 1.88 -7.60
N THR A 152 -7.39 3.15 -7.93
CA THR A 152 -6.34 3.89 -8.61
C THR A 152 -5.77 4.92 -7.64
N TRP A 153 -4.47 4.88 -7.41
CA TRP A 153 -3.73 5.89 -6.66
C TRP A 153 -2.97 6.76 -7.65
N ILE A 154 -3.00 8.07 -7.46
CA ILE A 154 -2.11 9.00 -8.17
C ILE A 154 -1.22 9.63 -7.12
N LEU A 155 0.02 9.13 -7.03
CA LEU A 155 1.02 9.61 -6.10
C LEU A 155 1.74 10.80 -6.72
N ARG A 156 1.38 12.01 -6.29
CA ARG A 156 1.98 13.24 -6.82
C ARG A 156 3.40 13.45 -6.28
N PRO A 157 4.24 14.15 -7.05
CA PRO A 157 5.58 14.49 -6.63
C PRO A 157 5.57 15.39 -5.41
N ILE A 158 6.64 15.30 -4.62
CA ILE A 158 6.84 16.05 -3.41
C ILE A 158 7.26 17.48 -3.76
N THR A 159 6.56 18.46 -3.19
CA THR A 159 6.81 19.88 -3.46
C THR A 159 7.92 20.49 -2.59
N LYS A 160 8.27 19.84 -1.48
CA LYS A 160 9.31 20.32 -0.55
C LYS A 160 10.62 19.58 -0.81
N SER A 161 11.67 20.31 -1.20
CA SER A 161 13.00 19.77 -1.52
C SER A 161 13.59 18.92 -0.38
N GLN A 162 13.40 19.33 0.87
CA GLN A 162 13.80 18.58 2.08
C GLN A 162 13.10 17.22 2.24
N SER A 163 12.20 16.84 1.34
CA SER A 163 11.48 15.57 1.35
C SER A 163 11.64 14.83 0.03
N ALA A 164 12.60 15.23 -0.81
CA ALA A 164 12.87 14.58 -2.10
C ALA A 164 13.22 13.08 -1.94
N PHE A 165 13.78 12.65 -0.81
CA PHE A 165 14.12 11.25 -0.55
C PHE A 165 12.89 10.32 -0.39
N ILE A 166 11.70 10.86 -0.09
CA ILE A 166 10.44 10.10 -0.10
C ILE A 166 9.66 10.30 -1.41
N ASP A 167 10.20 11.03 -2.39
CA ASP A 167 9.55 11.22 -3.68
C ASP A 167 9.53 9.90 -4.44
N ILE A 168 8.32 9.38 -4.68
CA ILE A 168 8.17 8.10 -5.33
C ILE A 168 8.49 8.17 -6.82
N GLY A 169 8.25 9.31 -7.49
CA GLY A 169 8.58 9.50 -8.89
C GLY A 169 10.08 9.44 -9.12
N ALA A 170 10.86 10.06 -8.23
CA ALA A 170 12.32 10.06 -8.26
C ALA A 170 12.93 8.64 -8.12
N VAL A 171 12.21 7.70 -7.51
CA VAL A 171 12.67 6.30 -7.35
C VAL A 171 12.06 5.38 -8.42
N ALA A 172 10.78 5.55 -8.74
CA ALA A 172 10.03 4.67 -9.63
C ALA A 172 10.50 4.80 -11.08
N VAL A 173 10.78 6.03 -11.52
CA VAL A 173 11.17 6.31 -12.90
C VAL A 173 12.52 5.66 -13.25
N PRO A 174 13.62 5.87 -12.48
CA PRO A 174 14.87 5.16 -12.73
C PRO A 174 14.74 3.63 -12.67
N PHE A 175 13.91 3.11 -11.75
CA PHE A 175 13.64 1.67 -11.65
C PHE A 175 12.95 1.13 -12.91
N LEU A 176 11.93 1.82 -13.42
CA LEU A 176 11.20 1.44 -14.64
C LEU A 176 12.09 1.50 -15.89
N ILE A 177 12.96 2.50 -15.99
CA ILE A 177 13.94 2.63 -17.08
C ILE A 177 14.97 1.49 -17.00
N ALA A 178 15.54 1.23 -15.82
CA ALA A 178 16.49 0.13 -15.63
C ALA A 178 15.89 -1.24 -15.95
N ARG A 179 14.58 -1.39 -15.79
CA ARG A 179 13.83 -2.58 -16.20
C ARG A 179 13.50 -2.64 -17.70
N GLY A 180 13.70 -1.56 -18.45
CA GLY A 180 13.40 -1.49 -19.88
C GLY A 180 11.90 -1.54 -20.19
N VAL A 181 11.05 -1.13 -19.25
CA VAL A 181 9.58 -1.27 -19.38
C VAL A 181 8.83 0.05 -19.53
N LEU A 182 9.53 1.18 -19.54
CA LEU A 182 8.93 2.51 -19.69
C LEU A 182 8.90 2.92 -21.16
N PHE A 183 7.74 3.36 -21.66
CA PHE A 183 7.53 3.70 -23.07
C PHE A 183 6.89 5.07 -23.24
N ASP A 184 7.37 5.79 -24.25
CA ASP A 184 6.71 6.96 -24.83
C ASP A 184 6.04 6.55 -26.15
N GLY A 185 4.73 6.28 -26.08
CA GLY A 185 3.99 5.69 -27.18
C GLY A 185 4.53 4.29 -27.51
N LYS A 186 5.22 4.15 -28.64
CA LYS A 186 5.86 2.88 -29.06
C LYS A 186 7.37 2.85 -28.83
N THR A 187 7.94 3.94 -28.33
CA THR A 187 9.40 4.09 -28.17
C THR A 187 9.77 3.78 -26.73
N GLY A 188 10.59 2.75 -26.52
CA GLY A 188 11.10 2.41 -25.19
C GLY A 188 12.13 3.43 -24.71
N ILE A 189 11.96 3.94 -23.48
CA ILE A 189 12.89 4.86 -22.83
C ILE A 189 14.01 4.04 -22.17
N GLN A 190 15.23 4.18 -22.70
CA GLN A 190 16.41 3.42 -22.25
C GLN A 190 17.21 4.15 -21.17
N ASP A 191 17.11 5.47 -21.09
CA ASP A 191 17.88 6.28 -20.15
C ASP A 191 17.16 7.58 -19.77
N ILE A 192 17.73 8.30 -18.80
CA ILE A 192 17.19 9.57 -18.30
C ILE A 192 17.25 10.67 -19.37
N SER A 193 18.22 10.65 -20.28
CA SER A 193 18.32 11.67 -21.33
C SER A 193 17.15 11.57 -22.30
N GLN A 194 16.77 10.35 -22.70
CA GLN A 194 15.60 10.08 -23.51
C GLN A 194 14.31 10.47 -22.80
N LEU A 195 14.20 10.18 -21.50
CA LEU A 195 13.07 10.63 -20.68
C LEU A 195 12.94 12.16 -20.69
N LEU A 196 14.05 12.87 -20.48
CA LEU A 196 14.07 14.34 -20.41
C LEU A 196 13.82 15.00 -21.77
N ALA A 197 14.01 14.26 -22.87
CA ALA A 197 13.68 14.70 -24.23
C ALA A 197 12.20 14.42 -24.59
N SER A 198 11.51 13.56 -23.84
CA SER A 198 10.09 13.28 -24.08
C SER A 198 9.23 14.51 -23.82
N THR A 199 8.31 14.76 -24.74
CA THR A 199 7.28 15.80 -24.64
C THR A 199 5.92 15.25 -24.20
N SER A 200 5.84 13.94 -23.97
CA SER A 200 4.57 13.28 -23.65
C SER A 200 4.17 13.53 -22.20
N ALA A 201 2.91 13.92 -21.99
CA ALA A 201 2.36 14.15 -20.65
C ALA A 201 2.18 12.84 -19.86
N SER A 202 2.15 11.69 -20.53
CA SER A 202 1.93 10.38 -19.93
C SER A 202 2.77 9.33 -20.65
N LEU A 203 3.47 8.52 -19.87
CA LEU A 203 4.30 7.41 -20.32
C LEU A 203 3.70 6.10 -19.83
N SER A 204 3.59 5.12 -20.72
CA SER A 204 3.06 3.79 -20.40
C SER A 204 4.16 2.90 -19.85
N CYS A 205 3.80 2.00 -18.95
CA CYS A 205 4.61 0.86 -18.62
C CYS A 205 4.04 -0.36 -19.34
N GLU A 206 4.84 -1.06 -20.14
CA GLU A 206 4.39 -2.21 -20.94
C GLU A 206 4.93 -3.52 -20.39
N GLY A 207 4.14 -4.59 -20.52
CA GLY A 207 4.49 -5.94 -20.06
C GLY A 207 3.51 -6.54 -19.05
N GLU A 208 3.39 -7.86 -19.10
CA GLU A 208 2.59 -8.66 -18.15
C GLU A 208 3.38 -9.11 -16.92
N ASP A 209 4.69 -8.84 -16.92
CA ASP A 209 5.59 -9.23 -15.84
C ASP A 209 5.23 -8.52 -14.54
N ALA A 210 5.65 -9.14 -13.45
CA ALA A 210 5.45 -8.58 -12.12
C ALA A 210 6.18 -7.24 -11.99
N TYR A 211 5.56 -6.28 -11.30
CA TYR A 211 6.20 -5.01 -10.97
C TYR A 211 7.33 -5.20 -9.96
N PHE A 212 7.15 -6.10 -9.00
CA PHE A 212 8.18 -6.52 -8.04
C PHE A 212 8.68 -7.93 -8.38
N LEU A 213 9.97 -8.01 -8.66
CA LEU A 213 10.68 -9.21 -9.10
C LEU A 213 11.32 -9.94 -7.92
N ALA A 214 11.44 -11.26 -8.04
CA ALA A 214 12.13 -12.10 -7.08
C ALA A 214 13.64 -11.84 -7.08
N ASP A 215 14.26 -11.94 -5.91
CA ASP A 215 15.71 -11.79 -5.80
C ASP A 215 16.43 -12.99 -6.43
N GLU A 216 17.52 -12.71 -7.15
CA GLU A 216 18.39 -13.72 -7.74
C GLU A 216 19.28 -14.34 -6.65
N LYS A 217 19.39 -15.68 -6.64
CA LYS A 217 20.20 -16.36 -5.64
C LYS A 217 21.69 -16.11 -5.90
N GLY A 218 22.37 -15.43 -4.98
CA GLY A 218 23.84 -15.39 -4.88
C GLY A 218 24.53 -14.13 -5.41
N LEU A 219 23.85 -13.29 -6.20
CA LEU A 219 24.44 -12.06 -6.78
C LEU A 219 23.56 -10.81 -6.62
N GLY A 220 22.53 -10.84 -5.76
CA GLY A 220 21.75 -9.65 -5.38
C GLY A 220 20.99 -8.94 -6.50
N GLY A 221 20.93 -9.55 -7.69
CA GLY A 221 20.14 -9.12 -8.83
C GLY A 221 18.64 -9.45 -8.68
N LEU A 222 17.85 -8.99 -9.64
CA LEU A 222 16.43 -9.33 -9.75
C LEU A 222 16.22 -10.33 -10.88
N THR A 223 15.43 -11.37 -10.64
CA THR A 223 15.09 -12.35 -11.67
C THR A 223 13.94 -11.82 -12.52
N GLY A 224 14.19 -11.57 -13.81
CA GLY A 224 13.24 -10.90 -14.71
C GLY A 224 11.89 -11.61 -14.92
N ASP A 225 11.85 -12.94 -14.77
CA ASP A 225 10.69 -13.79 -15.09
C ASP A 225 9.83 -14.15 -13.87
N LYS A 226 10.28 -13.83 -12.64
CA LYS A 226 9.63 -14.28 -11.41
C LYS A 226 9.16 -13.12 -10.56
N THR A 227 7.89 -13.20 -10.17
CA THR A 227 7.32 -12.31 -9.15
C THR A 227 7.92 -12.59 -7.78
N GLN A 228 8.20 -11.53 -7.03
CA GLN A 228 8.60 -11.68 -5.63
C GLN A 228 7.47 -12.29 -4.81
N ARG A 229 7.82 -13.13 -3.83
CA ARG A 229 6.81 -13.67 -2.92
C ARG A 229 6.57 -12.72 -1.76
N TYR A 230 5.36 -12.76 -1.23
CA TYR A 230 4.98 -12.02 -0.03
C TYR A 230 5.97 -12.23 1.14
N GLY A 231 6.40 -13.48 1.38
CA GLY A 231 7.33 -13.81 2.45
C GLY A 231 8.69 -13.16 2.28
N ASP A 232 9.16 -13.05 1.03
CA ASP A 232 10.46 -12.45 0.70
C ASP A 232 10.44 -10.95 0.98
N ILE A 233 9.36 -10.24 0.58
CA ILE A 233 9.18 -8.82 0.92
C ILE A 233 9.21 -8.61 2.44
N ALA A 234 8.47 -9.43 3.19
CA ALA A 234 8.43 -9.32 4.64
C ALA A 234 9.80 -9.57 5.28
N ASN A 235 10.56 -10.55 4.77
CA ASN A 235 11.91 -10.85 5.23
C ASN A 235 12.90 -9.73 4.89
N ASN A 236 12.85 -9.17 3.68
CA ASN A 236 13.74 -8.11 3.22
C ASN A 236 13.52 -6.81 4.02
N ILE A 237 12.26 -6.44 4.25
CA ILE A 237 11.92 -5.31 5.13
C ILE A 237 12.34 -5.62 6.57
N GLY A 238 12.12 -6.84 7.05
CA GLY A 238 12.53 -7.26 8.39
C GLY A 238 14.03 -7.15 8.63
N SER A 239 14.85 -7.61 7.68
CA SER A 239 16.31 -7.47 7.72
C SER A 239 16.71 -6.00 7.73
N LEU A 240 16.11 -5.19 6.86
CA LEU A 240 16.38 -3.76 6.81
C LEU A 240 16.04 -3.06 8.13
N CYS A 241 14.95 -3.44 8.79
CA CYS A 241 14.61 -2.89 10.10
C CYS A 241 15.70 -3.17 11.12
N GLN A 242 16.19 -4.41 11.18
CA GLN A 242 17.26 -4.80 12.11
C GLN A 242 18.56 -4.06 11.79
N GLU A 243 18.90 -3.89 10.51
CA GLU A 243 20.06 -3.10 10.09
C GLU A 243 19.94 -1.61 10.48
N ALA A 244 18.73 -1.06 10.46
CA ALA A 244 18.44 0.29 10.91
C ALA A 244 18.33 0.43 12.45
N GLY A 245 18.56 -0.64 13.21
CA GLY A 245 18.42 -0.64 14.67
C GLY A 245 16.97 -0.64 15.16
N LEU A 246 16.00 -0.94 14.29
CA LEU A 246 14.58 -1.04 14.61
C LEU A 246 14.16 -2.48 14.91
N PRO A 247 13.07 -2.68 15.67
CA PRO A 247 12.47 -4.01 15.83
C PRO A 247 12.18 -4.66 14.46
N LYS A 248 12.39 -5.98 14.36
CA LYS A 248 12.11 -6.69 13.11
C LYS A 248 10.62 -6.59 12.77
N ALA A 249 10.30 -6.02 11.61
CA ALA A 249 8.92 -5.90 11.17
C ALA A 249 8.78 -6.01 9.65
N GLY A 250 7.56 -6.29 9.15
CA GLY A 250 7.27 -6.32 7.71
C GLY A 250 6.49 -5.08 7.25
N GLY A 251 6.19 -4.98 5.96
CA GLY A 251 5.47 -3.84 5.38
C GLY A 251 4.07 -3.56 5.96
N TYR A 252 3.52 -4.45 6.80
CA TYR A 252 2.29 -4.22 7.53
C TYR A 252 2.38 -3.13 8.61
N THR A 253 3.57 -2.78 9.10
CA THR A 253 3.71 -1.73 10.12
C THR A 253 3.32 -0.34 9.61
N PHE A 254 3.57 -0.06 8.34
CA PHE A 254 3.15 1.18 7.67
C PHE A 254 1.64 1.25 7.39
N ARG A 255 0.96 0.09 7.39
CA ARG A 255 -0.47 0.03 7.10
C ARG A 255 -1.33 0.57 8.24
N ASN A 256 -0.84 0.51 9.47
CA ASN A 256 -1.60 0.96 10.63
C ASN A 256 -1.81 2.50 10.58
N ASP A 257 -0.79 3.26 10.17
CA ASP A 257 -0.92 4.72 9.99
C ASP A 257 -1.85 5.06 8.85
N VAL A 258 -1.71 4.37 7.71
CA VAL A 258 -2.59 4.59 6.57
C VAL A 258 -4.03 4.20 6.90
N GLY A 259 -4.25 3.13 7.67
CA GLY A 259 -5.56 2.73 8.15
C GLY A 259 -6.17 3.74 9.11
N ASN A 260 -5.37 4.28 10.04
CA ASN A 260 -5.78 5.32 10.97
C ASN A 260 -6.04 6.66 10.26
N PHE A 261 -5.18 7.05 9.33
CA PHE A 261 -5.37 8.18 8.43
C PHE A 261 -6.62 8.00 7.57
N PHE A 262 -6.85 6.82 6.97
CA PHE A 262 -8.05 6.57 6.19
C PHE A 262 -9.31 6.65 7.06
N TYR A 263 -9.25 6.12 8.28
CA TYR A 263 -10.33 6.17 9.25
C TYR A 263 -10.59 7.59 9.79
N ALA A 264 -9.53 8.37 10.05
CA ALA A 264 -9.60 9.71 10.63
C ALA A 264 -9.91 10.79 9.58
N ALA A 265 -9.28 10.70 8.40
CA ALA A 265 -9.46 11.66 7.30
C ALA A 265 -10.70 11.35 6.44
N TYR A 266 -11.14 10.09 6.39
CA TYR A 266 -12.28 9.65 5.57
C TYR A 266 -13.25 8.78 6.37
N GLY A 267 -13.43 9.09 7.66
CA GLY A 267 -14.51 8.50 8.47
C GLY A 267 -15.74 8.35 7.60
N LEU A 268 -16.35 7.16 7.60
CA LEU A 268 -17.22 6.59 6.54
C LEU A 268 -18.42 7.46 6.06
N GLU A 269 -18.53 8.71 6.46
CA GLU A 269 -19.47 9.71 6.00
C GLU A 269 -18.75 11.02 5.63
N LYS A 270 -18.81 11.37 4.33
CA LYS A 270 -18.59 12.68 3.67
C LYS A 270 -17.19 13.00 3.11
N LEU A 271 -17.13 13.02 1.77
CA LEU A 271 -16.08 13.59 0.94
C LEU A 271 -16.20 15.13 0.87
N VAL A 272 -15.09 15.87 1.01
CA VAL A 272 -14.60 17.00 0.15
C VAL A 272 -13.20 17.49 0.66
N TRP A 273 -12.13 17.34 -0.17
CA TRP A 273 -10.88 18.16 -0.38
C TRP A 273 -9.92 18.59 0.78
N PRO A 274 -8.66 19.08 0.56
CA PRO A 274 -7.57 18.75 -0.40
C PRO A 274 -6.33 18.08 0.26
N LEU A 275 -5.67 17.13 -0.43
CA LEU A 275 -4.26 16.76 -0.24
C LEU A 275 -3.68 16.28 -1.59
N PRO A 276 -2.35 16.12 -1.78
CA PRO A 276 -1.73 15.88 -3.08
C PRO A 276 -1.98 14.48 -3.67
N MET A 277 -3.06 13.80 -3.29
CA MET A 277 -3.52 12.57 -3.90
C MET A 277 -4.91 12.83 -4.48
N GLU A 278 -5.04 12.77 -5.81
CA GLU A 278 -6.34 12.72 -6.46
C GLU A 278 -6.78 11.27 -6.54
N TRP A 279 -7.98 11.00 -6.03
CA TRP A 279 -8.60 9.67 -6.05
C TRP A 279 -9.70 9.66 -7.11
N LYS A 280 -9.64 8.70 -8.03
CA LYS A 280 -10.78 8.37 -8.91
C LYS A 280 -11.27 6.97 -8.56
N LEU A 281 -12.39 6.90 -7.83
CA LEU A 281 -13.18 5.69 -7.70
C LEU A 281 -14.00 5.53 -8.98
N THR A 282 -13.53 4.68 -9.90
CA THR A 282 -14.32 4.29 -11.06
C THR A 282 -15.13 3.05 -10.72
N SER A 283 -16.42 3.24 -10.51
CA SER A 283 -17.39 2.15 -10.58
C SER A 283 -17.41 1.61 -12.02
N PRO A 284 -17.48 0.29 -12.25
CA PRO A 284 -17.66 -0.28 -13.59
C PRO A 284 -18.99 0.15 -14.26
N TYR A 285 -19.88 0.79 -13.51
CA TYR A 285 -21.06 1.47 -14.02
C TYR A 285 -20.86 2.97 -13.81
N GLY A 286 -20.73 3.72 -14.89
CA GLY A 286 -20.38 5.15 -14.93
C GLY A 286 -21.38 6.11 -14.27
N ALA A 287 -21.70 5.90 -12.98
CA ALA A 287 -22.39 6.87 -12.16
C ALA A 287 -21.35 7.87 -11.63
N ARG A 288 -21.40 9.08 -12.17
CA ARG A 288 -20.81 10.26 -11.53
C ARG A 288 -21.69 10.59 -10.32
N PHE A 289 -21.09 10.60 -9.13
CA PHE A 289 -21.61 11.37 -8.00
C PHE A 289 -20.86 12.70 -7.98
#